data_AF-A0AAW9KWX6-F1
#
_entry.id   AF-A0AAW9KWX6-F1
#
_cell.length_a   1.000
_cell.length_b   1.000
_cell.length_c   1.000
_cell.angle_alpha   90.00
_cell.angle_beta   90.00
_cell.angle_gamma   90.00
#
_symmetry.space_group_name_H-M   'P 1'
#
loop_
_entity.id
_entity.type
_entity.pdbx_description
1 polymer ?
#
loop_
_entity_poly.entity_id
_entity_poly.type
_entity_poly.pdbx_seq_one_letter_code
_entity_poly.pdbx_strand_id
1 'polypeptide(L)' 'MSVIAVQRGTETLENPDAGFELQTDDVLVTLGTRDEQTAVEDLLHADD' A
#
# COMPACT_ATOMS: atom_id res chain seq x y z
N MET A 1 -9.96 -4.11 -0.72
CA MET A 1 -8.92 -3.16 -0.28
C MET A 1 -8.54 -2.22 -1.42
N SER A 2 -8.25 -0.96 -1.10
CA SER A 2 -7.76 0.07 -2.01
C SER A 2 -6.60 0.84 -1.38
N VAL A 3 -5.64 1.28 -2.19
CA VAL A 3 -4.66 2.30 -1.79
C VAL A 3 -5.33 3.66 -1.91
N ILE A 4 -5.25 4.48 -0.87
CA ILE A 4 -5.85 5.83 -0.84
C ILE A 4 -4.79 6.94 -0.78
N ALA A 5 -3.58 6.61 -0.33
CA ALA A 5 -2.44 7.50 -0.38
C ALA A 5 -1.12 6.73 -0.30
N VAL A 6 -0.03 7.38 -0.71
CA VAL A 6 1.35 6.94 -0.49
C VAL A 6 2.10 8.05 0.22
N GLN A 7 2.75 7.73 1.33
CA GLN A 7 3.64 8.66 2.04
C GLN A 7 5.08 8.40 1.62
N ARG A 8 5.75 9.44 1.12
CA ARG A 8 7.16 9.42 0.69
C ARG A 8 7.95 10.47 1.45
N GLY A 9 8.74 10.03 2.43
CA GLY A 9 9.41 10.95 3.35
C GLY A 9 8.38 11.86 4.04
N THR A 10 8.39 13.16 3.72
CA THR A 10 7.45 14.14 4.26
C THR A 10 6.27 14.48 3.34
N GLU A 11 6.22 13.92 2.13
CA GLU A 11 5.17 14.19 1.14
C GLU A 11 4.08 13.11 1.16
N THR A 12 2.82 13.53 1.05
CA THR A 12 1.68 12.64 0.88
C THR A 12 1.14 12.75 -0.54
N LEU A 13 1.13 11.64 -1.26
CA LEU A 13 0.59 11.50 -2.62
C LEU A 13 -0.80 10.87 -2.51
N GLU A 14 -1.84 11.67 -2.72
CA GLU A 14 -3.23 11.26 -2.54
C GLU A 14 -3.80 10.57 -3.78
N ASN A 15 -4.64 9.54 -3.56
CA ASN A 15 -5.39 8.83 -4.59
C ASN A 15 -4.54 8.47 -5.82
N PRO A 16 -3.44 7.69 -5.64
CA PRO A 16 -2.59 7.29 -6.76
C PRO A 16 -3.41 6.51 -7.79
N ASP A 17 -3.13 6.75 -9.07
CA ASP A 17 -3.72 5.97 -10.15
C ASP A 17 -3.01 4.60 -10.33
N ALA A 18 -3.55 3.76 -11.21
CA ALA A 18 -3.03 2.41 -11.43
C ALA A 18 -1.63 2.37 -12.08
N GLY A 19 -1.18 3.48 -12.69
CA GLY A 19 0.17 3.64 -13.24
C GLY A 19 1.20 4.16 -12.22
N PHE A 20 0.80 4.38 -10.96
CA PHE A 20 1.72 4.86 -9.93
C PHE A 20 2.85 3.86 -9.67
N GLU A 21 4.09 4.32 -9.74
CA GLU A 21 5.27 3.51 -9.43
C GLU A 21 5.67 3.64 -7.96
N LEU A 22 5.65 2.50 -7.25
CA LEU A 22 6.14 2.40 -5.88
C LEU A 22 7.66 2.44 -5.83
N GLN A 23 8.17 3.11 -4.80
CA GLN A 23 9.60 3.23 -4.51
C GLN A 23 9.93 2.58 -3.17
N THR A 24 11.21 2.26 -2.98
CA THR A 24 11.70 1.86 -1.65
C THR A 24 11.40 2.96 -0.64
N ASP A 25 11.07 2.55 0.58
CA ASP A 25 10.68 3.43 1.69
C ASP A 25 9.32 4.14 1.55
N ASP A 26 8.56 3.86 0.48
CA ASP A 26 7.17 4.29 0.41
C ASP A 26 6.33 3.59 1.49
N VAL A 27 5.45 4.36 2.13
CA VAL A 27 4.46 3.83 3.07
C VAL A 27 3.08 3.90 2.43
N LEU A 28 2.48 2.73 2.19
CA LEU A 28 1.14 2.61 1.63
C LEU A 28 0.07 2.88 2.70
N VAL A 29 -0.87 3.76 2.38
CA VAL A 29 -2.09 3.97 3.19
C VAL A 29 -3.26 3.33 2.47
N THR A 30 -3.87 2.35 3.11
CA THR A 30 -4.86 1.47 2.49
C THR A 30 -6.15 1.42 3.29
N LEU A 31 -7.26 1.19 2.60
CA LEU A 31 -8.58 1.02 3.18
C LEU A 31 -9.18 -0.31 2.72
N GLY A 32 -9.63 -1.12 3.66
CA GLY A 32 -10.21 -2.44 3.41
C GLY A 32 -10.74 -3.07 4.68
N THR A 33 -11.29 -4.28 4.57
CA THR A 33 -11.67 -5.09 5.74
C THR A 33 -10.43 -5.68 6.41
N ARG A 34 -10.58 -6.15 7.65
CA ARG A 34 -9.47 -6.83 8.34
C ARG A 34 -8.99 -8.07 7.59
N ASP A 35 -9.91 -8.88 7.05
CA ASP A 35 -9.57 -10.09 6.29
C ASP A 35 -8.78 -9.74 5.01
N GLU A 36 -9.15 -8.65 4.33
CA GLU A 36 -8.41 -8.19 3.16
C GLU A 36 -6.99 -7.73 3.51
N GLN A 37 -6.79 -7.08 4.67
CA GLN A 37 -5.46 -6.67 5.12
C GLN A 37 -4.59 -7.88 5.49
N THR A 38 -5.15 -8.88 6.19
CA THR A 38 -4.45 -10.13 6.49
C THR A 38 -4.02 -10.85 5.22
N ALA A 39 -4.88 -10.91 4.19
CA ALA A 39 -4.53 -11.54 2.91
C ALA A 39 -3.33 -10.85 2.22
N VAL A 40 -3.15 -9.54 2.39
CA VAL A 40 -1.97 -8.81 1.88
C VAL A 40 -0.73 -9.10 2.73
N GLU A 41 -0.85 -9.14 4.05
CA GLU A 41 0.26 -9.54 4.92
C GLU A 41 0.75 -10.94 4.55
N ASP A 42 -0.17 -11.90 4.37
CA ASP A 42 0.16 -13.26 3.95
C ASP A 42 0.87 -13.29 2.59
N LEU A 43 0.41 -12.48 1.61
CA LEU A 43 1.03 -12.38 0.29
C LEU A 43 2.48 -11.88 0.38
N LEU A 44 2.76 -10.89 1.24
CA LEU A 44 4.10 -10.31 1.38
C LEU A 44 5.10 -11.25 2.07
N HIS A 45 4.61 -12.21 2.87
CA HIS A 45 5.45 -13.18 3.58
C HIS A 45 5.49 -14.55 2.88
N ALA A 46 4.81 -14.72 1.73
CA ALA A 46 4.73 -16.00 1.02
C ALA A 46 6.03 -16.41 0.29
N ASP A 47 7.00 -15.50 0.16
CA ASP A 47 8.27 -15.70 -0.56
C ASP A 47 9.50 -15.94 0.36
N ASP A 48 9.31 -16.28 1.65
CA ASP A 48 10.38 -16.71 2.59
C ASP A 48 10.57 -18.24 2.63
#